data_AF-A0A9W9IQZ6-F1
#
_entry.id   AF-A0A9W9IQZ6-F1
#
_cell.length_a   1.000
_cell.length_b   1.000
_cell.length_c   1.000
_cell.angle_alpha   90.00
_cell.angle_beta   90.00
_cell.angle_gamma   90.00
#
_symmetry.space_group_name_H-M   'P 1'
#
loop_
_entity.id
_entity.type
_entity.pdbx_description
1 polymer ?
#
loop_
_entity_poly.entity_id
_entity_poly.type
_entity_poly.pdbx_seq_one_letter_code
_entity_poly.pdbx_strand_id
1 'polypeptide(L)'
;MQFLTPPSRYVAESQDYVKGPFDSEEAFNDAIIDAYQSKAPKRRIKNFLSGMLSQSKHQIVFTHGDLRPQNIMVNNGSVSGILDWEFSGWYPEYWEFSKALYVWK
;
A
#
# COMPACT_ATOMS: atom_id res chain seq x y z
N MET A 1 3.13 -17.50 10.12
CA MET A 1 2.94 -16.12 10.60
C MET A 1 3.60 -15.23 9.55
N GLN A 2 2.81 -14.54 8.72
CA GLN A 2 3.33 -13.72 7.61
C GLN A 2 3.18 -12.26 8.02
N PHE A 3 4.31 -11.56 8.13
CA PHE A 3 4.38 -10.23 8.72
C PHE A 3 4.30 -9.15 7.63
N LEU A 4 3.31 -8.26 7.75
CA LEU A 4 3.14 -7.08 6.88
C LEU A 4 4.18 -6.01 7.30
N THR A 5 5.29 -5.87 6.57
CA THR A 5 6.31 -4.86 6.86
C THR A 5 6.39 -3.80 5.76
N PRO A 6 6.26 -2.50 6.08
CA PRO A 6 6.40 -1.41 5.12
C PRO A 6 7.85 -1.23 4.66
N PRO A 7 8.09 -0.66 3.47
CA PRO A 7 9.43 -0.61 2.92
C PRO A 7 10.26 0.54 3.49
N SER A 8 11.56 0.32 3.51
CA SER A 8 12.56 1.05 4.32
C SER A 8 12.71 2.55 4.01
N ARG A 9 12.22 3.04 2.87
CA ARG A 9 12.46 4.43 2.42
C ARG A 9 11.49 5.50 2.96
N TYR A 10 10.53 5.14 3.80
CA TYR A 10 9.69 6.10 4.56
C TYR A 10 10.20 6.37 5.98
N VAL A 11 11.46 6.03 6.28
CA VAL A 11 12.11 6.39 7.55
C VAL A 11 12.58 7.84 7.46
N ALA A 12 11.65 8.79 7.57
CA ALA A 12 11.98 10.12 8.07
C ALA A 12 12.06 10.05 9.60
N GLU A 13 13.18 10.52 10.13
CA GLU A 13 13.49 10.64 11.56
C GLU A 13 12.56 11.65 12.25
N SER A 14 11.31 11.27 12.56
CA SER A 14 10.52 11.95 13.61
C SER A 14 9.21 11.21 13.93
N GLN A 15 9.18 10.65 15.14
CA GLN A 15 8.07 10.42 16.07
C GLN A 15 6.84 9.57 15.63
N ASP A 16 6.74 8.40 16.29
CA ASP A 16 5.53 7.65 16.67
C ASP A 16 4.46 7.41 15.60
N TYR A 17 4.90 6.93 14.46
CA TYR A 17 3.99 6.30 13.51
C TYR A 17 4.07 4.79 13.69
N VAL A 18 2.92 4.14 13.96
CA VAL A 18 2.79 2.68 14.16
C VAL A 18 3.35 1.96 12.93
N LYS A 19 4.62 1.60 13.01
CA LYS A 19 5.32 0.76 12.03
C LYS A 19 5.13 -0.65 12.52
N GLY A 20 4.48 -1.47 11.70
CA GLY A 20 4.22 -2.87 11.97
C GLY A 20 5.46 -3.70 12.35
N PRO A 21 5.31 -5.02 12.46
CA PRO A 21 4.32 -5.80 11.74
C PRO A 21 2.91 -5.76 12.33
N PHE A 22 1.91 -5.97 11.48
CA PHE A 22 0.51 -6.06 11.90
C PHE A 22 0.07 -7.53 11.92
N ASP A 23 -0.66 -7.91 12.96
CA ASP A 23 -1.13 -9.29 13.16
C ASP A 23 -2.44 -9.59 12.41
N SER A 24 -3.13 -8.57 11.91
CA SER A 24 -4.32 -8.73 11.06
C SER A 24 -4.42 -7.66 9.98
N GLU A 25 -5.18 -7.98 8.95
CA GLU A 25 -5.58 -7.02 7.93
C GLU A 25 -6.34 -5.84 8.54
N GLU A 26 -7.22 -6.06 9.51
CA GLU A 26 -7.96 -4.96 10.15
C GLU A 26 -7.02 -3.97 10.84
N ALA A 27 -6.03 -4.47 11.58
CA ALA A 27 -5.03 -3.61 12.23
C ALA A 27 -4.20 -2.80 11.23
N PHE A 28 -3.86 -3.41 10.08
CA PHE A 28 -3.22 -2.70 8.98
C PHE A 28 -4.14 -1.63 8.39
N ASN A 29 -5.40 -1.97 8.11
CA ASN A 29 -6.40 -1.07 7.53
C ASN A 29 -6.65 0.16 8.42
N ASP A 30 -6.79 -0.05 9.73
CA ASP A 30 -7.01 1.02 10.71
C ASP A 30 -5.81 1.97 10.77
N ALA A 31 -4.59 1.43 10.86
CA ALA A 31 -3.36 2.24 10.87
C ALA A 31 -3.20 3.09 9.61
N ILE A 32 -3.55 2.51 8.45
CA ILE A 32 -3.56 3.19 7.15
C ILE A 32 -4.62 4.31 7.12
N ILE A 33 -5.84 4.06 7.61
CA ILE A 33 -6.90 5.08 7.70
C ILE A 33 -6.47 6.24 8.59
N ASP A 34 -5.93 5.98 9.78
CA ASP A 34 -5.54 7.00 10.76
C ASP A 34 -4.42 7.89 10.22
N ALA A 35 -3.43 7.27 9.62
CA ALA A 35 -2.34 7.95 8.95
C ALA A 35 -2.79 8.92 7.87
N TYR A 36 -3.72 8.47 7.03
CA TYR A 36 -4.26 9.27 5.96
C TYR A 36 -5.07 10.46 6.51
N GLN A 37 -5.90 10.23 7.54
CA GLN A 37 -6.67 11.29 8.21
C GLN A 37 -5.79 12.37 8.84
N SER A 38 -4.57 12.03 9.25
CA SER A 38 -3.61 12.98 9.82
C SER A 38 -2.99 13.93 8.78
N LYS A 39 -2.97 13.56 7.48
CA LYS A 39 -2.21 14.28 6.43
C LYS A 39 -3.06 15.01 5.36
N ALA A 40 -4.35 14.71 5.15
CA ALA A 40 -5.11 15.23 3.99
C ALA A 40 -6.53 15.77 4.28
N PRO A 41 -7.11 16.65 3.42
CA PRO A 41 -8.50 17.14 3.53
C PRO A 41 -9.54 16.04 3.21
N LYS A 42 -10.68 16.06 3.93
CA LYS A 42 -11.16 14.90 4.73
C LYS A 42 -12.42 14.12 4.30
N ARG A 43 -12.82 13.95 3.03
CA ARG A 43 -14.06 13.15 2.76
C ARG A 43 -14.08 12.13 1.63
N ARG A 44 -13.65 12.47 0.41
CA ARG A 44 -13.85 11.56 -0.74
C ARG A 44 -13.00 10.29 -0.64
N ILE A 45 -11.74 10.42 -0.23
CA ILE A 45 -10.82 9.29 -0.13
C ILE A 45 -11.15 8.40 1.07
N LYS A 46 -11.64 8.96 2.18
CA LYS A 46 -12.11 8.15 3.33
C LYS A 46 -13.24 7.21 2.91
N ASN A 47 -14.28 7.71 2.24
CA ASN A 47 -15.40 6.87 1.82
C ASN A 47 -14.96 5.81 0.79
N PHE A 48 -14.03 6.17 -0.10
CA PHE A 48 -13.45 5.25 -1.07
C PHE A 48 -12.63 4.14 -0.40
N LEU A 49 -11.70 4.52 0.49
CA LEU A 49 -10.91 3.59 1.29
C LEU A 49 -11.80 2.71 2.16
N SER A 50 -12.72 3.30 2.95
CA SER A 50 -13.64 2.51 3.77
C SER A 50 -14.48 1.54 2.94
N GLY A 51 -14.94 1.93 1.74
CA GLY A 51 -15.67 1.04 0.86
C GLY A 51 -14.82 -0.14 0.37
N MET A 52 -13.60 0.13 -0.06
CA MET A 52 -12.65 -0.90 -0.51
C MET A 52 -12.21 -1.82 0.62
N LEU A 53 -11.91 -1.27 1.79
CA LEU A 53 -11.47 -2.00 2.99
C LEU A 53 -12.61 -2.81 3.63
N SER A 54 -13.86 -2.38 3.48
CA SER A 54 -15.04 -3.07 4.04
C SER A 54 -15.50 -4.28 3.22
N GLN A 55 -14.96 -4.48 2.01
CA GLN A 55 -15.61 -5.33 1.02
C GLN A 55 -15.43 -6.84 1.24
N SER A 56 -14.46 -7.32 2.02
CA SER A 56 -14.32 -8.73 2.44
C SER A 56 -12.95 -8.90 3.13
N LYS A 57 -12.64 -10.13 3.60
CA LYS A 57 -11.25 -10.52 3.87
C LYS A 57 -10.50 -10.56 2.55
N HIS A 58 -9.44 -9.76 2.43
CA HIS A 58 -8.63 -9.74 1.24
C HIS A 58 -7.53 -10.80 1.31
N GLN A 59 -7.10 -11.28 0.15
CA GLN A 59 -5.92 -12.12 0.10
C GLN A 59 -4.67 -11.28 0.39
N ILE A 60 -3.82 -11.78 1.29
CA ILE A 60 -2.48 -11.24 1.47
C ILE A 60 -1.59 -11.82 0.38
N VAL A 61 -1.11 -10.94 -0.50
CA VAL A 61 -0.30 -11.30 -1.66
C VAL A 61 1.01 -10.51 -1.63
N PHE A 62 2.01 -10.97 -2.36
CA PHE A 62 3.24 -10.23 -2.53
C PHE A 62 3.01 -9.12 -3.58
N THR A 63 2.91 -7.88 -3.11
CA THR A 63 2.70 -6.70 -3.95
C THR A 63 4.02 -6.00 -4.25
N HIS A 64 4.04 -5.20 -5.31
CA HIS A 64 5.21 -4.45 -5.73
C HIS A 64 5.44 -3.20 -4.86
N GLY A 65 4.37 -2.51 -4.48
CA GLY A 65 4.41 -1.34 -3.59
C GLY A 65 4.80 -0.02 -4.26
N ASP A 66 5.32 -0.07 -5.51
CA ASP A 66 5.59 1.10 -6.36
C ASP A 66 5.37 0.80 -7.85
N LEU A 67 4.26 0.17 -8.25
CA LEU A 67 4.02 -0.21 -9.65
C LEU A 67 3.60 0.99 -10.52
N ARG A 68 4.57 1.80 -10.94
CA ARG A 68 4.38 2.92 -11.86
C ARG A 68 4.91 2.58 -13.27
N PRO A 69 4.47 3.27 -14.33
CA PRO A 69 4.93 2.98 -15.70
C PRO A 69 6.45 3.00 -15.87
N GLN A 70 7.18 3.79 -15.08
CA GLN A 70 8.65 3.83 -15.08
C GLN A 70 9.29 2.50 -14.67
N ASN A 71 8.57 1.69 -13.88
CA ASN A 71 9.03 0.42 -13.33
C ASN A 71 8.52 -0.78 -14.15
N ILE A 72 7.86 -0.56 -15.29
CA ILE A 72 7.34 -1.60 -16.18
C ILE A 72 8.12 -1.57 -17.50
N MET A 73 8.82 -2.66 -17.82
CA MET A 73 9.45 -2.83 -19.12
C MET A 73 8.45 -3.38 -20.13
N VAL A 74 8.45 -2.81 -21.34
CA VAL A 74 7.61 -3.25 -22.46
C VAL A 74 8.49 -3.57 -23.66
N ASN A 75 8.31 -4.75 -24.24
CA ASN A 75 8.95 -5.18 -25.47
C ASN A 75 7.88 -5.63 -26.46
N ASN A 76 7.85 -5.06 -27.67
CA ASN A 76 6.89 -5.40 -28.72
C ASN A 76 5.42 -5.40 -28.25
N GLY A 77 5.03 -4.39 -27.47
CA GLY A 77 3.67 -4.26 -26.94
C GLY A 77 3.31 -5.23 -25.80
N SER A 78 4.25 -6.06 -25.35
CA SER A 78 4.08 -7.00 -24.23
C SER A 78 4.93 -6.58 -23.04
N VAL A 79 4.42 -6.75 -21.82
CA VAL A 79 5.21 -6.54 -20.60
C VAL A 79 6.34 -7.58 -20.57
N SER A 80 7.59 -7.11 -20.50
CA SER A 80 8.79 -7.95 -20.48
C SER A 80 9.44 -8.05 -19.10
N GLY A 81 9.06 -7.19 -18.16
CA GLY A 81 9.52 -7.27 -16.77
C GLY A 81 9.02 -6.14 -15.89
N ILE A 82 9.17 -6.33 -14.58
CA ILE A 82 8.86 -5.37 -13.53
C ILE A 82 10.14 -5.12 -12.73
N LEU A 83 10.51 -3.86 -12.55
CA LEU A 83 11.74 -3.39 -11.90
C LEU A 83 11.44 -2.71 -10.56
N ASP A 84 12.48 -2.48 -9.74
CA ASP A 84 12.42 -1.66 -8.52
C ASP A 84 11.53 -2.22 -7.40
N TRP A 85 11.74 -3.49 -7.06
CA TRP A 85 11.07 -4.23 -5.98
C TRP A 85 11.46 -3.82 -4.55
N GLU A 86 12.19 -2.73 -4.35
CA GLU A 86 12.64 -2.30 -3.01
C GLU A 86 11.47 -1.93 -2.07
N PHE A 87 10.30 -1.63 -2.65
CA PHE A 87 9.06 -1.32 -1.94
C PHE A 87 8.10 -2.52 -1.80
N SER A 88 8.53 -3.69 -2.23
CA SER A 88 7.68 -4.88 -2.23
C SER A 88 7.45 -5.45 -0.83
N GLY A 89 6.36 -6.17 -0.69
CA GLY A 89 6.01 -6.81 0.57
C GLY A 89 4.67 -7.53 0.49
N TRP A 90 4.34 -8.22 1.57
CA TRP A 90 3.05 -8.87 1.74
C TRP A 90 2.03 -7.83 2.18
N TYR A 91 1.00 -7.60 1.37
CA TYR A 91 -0.09 -6.67 1.66
C TYR A 91 -1.40 -7.22 1.08
N PRO A 92 -2.56 -6.67 1.49
CA PRO A 92 -3.81 -6.97 0.83
C PRO A 92 -3.77 -6.68 -0.67
N GLU A 93 -4.45 -7.47 -1.48
CA GLU A 93 -4.46 -7.35 -2.96
C GLU A 93 -4.86 -5.96 -3.49
N TYR A 94 -5.67 -5.20 -2.74
CA TYR A 94 -6.07 -3.83 -3.11
C TYR A 94 -4.92 -2.80 -2.97
N TRP A 95 -3.82 -3.16 -2.32
CA TRP A 95 -2.75 -2.24 -1.95
C TRP A 95 -2.10 -1.58 -3.16
N GLU A 96 -1.85 -2.35 -4.23
CA GLU A 96 -1.22 -1.84 -5.45
C GLU A 96 -2.11 -0.78 -6.13
N PHE A 97 -3.42 -1.03 -6.17
CA PHE A 97 -4.40 -0.09 -6.69
C PHE A 97 -4.49 1.19 -5.85
N SER A 98 -4.40 1.06 -4.52
CA SER A 98 -4.38 2.19 -3.60
C SER A 98 -3.19 3.11 -3.85
N LYS A 99 -2.01 2.52 -4.09
CA LYS A 99 -0.77 3.25 -4.42
C LYS A 99 -0.86 3.92 -5.79
N ALA A 100 -1.37 3.21 -6.80
CA ALA A 100 -1.53 3.73 -8.15
C ALA A 100 -2.48 4.93 -8.24
N LEU A 101 -3.51 4.99 -7.40
CA LEU A 101 -4.47 6.09 -7.34
C LEU A 101 -3.95 7.37 -6.66
N TYR A 102 -2.65 7.45 -6.34
CA TYR A 102 -2.05 8.56 -5.58
C TYR A 102 -2.74 8.84 -4.24
N VAL A 103 -3.41 7.84 -3.66
CA VAL A 103 -3.91 7.95 -2.27
C VAL A 103 -2.73 8.23 -1.32
N TRP A 104 -1.54 7.76 -1.70
CA TRP A 104 -0.29 7.87 -0.93
C TRP A 104 0.77 8.63 -1.75
N LYS A 105 0.78 9.96 -1.62
CA LYS A 105 1.91 10.80 -2.02
C LYS A 105 2.59 11.37 -0.79
#